data_AF-U1FPA6-F1
#
_entry.id   AF-U1FPA6-F1
#
_cell.length_a   1.000
_cell.length_b   1.000
_cell.length_c   1.000
_cell.angle_alpha   90.00
_cell.angle_beta   90.00
_cell.angle_gamma   90.00
#
_symmetry.space_group_name_H-M   'P 1'
#
loop_
_entity.id
_entity.type
_entity.pdbx_description
1 polymer ?
#
loop_
_entity_poly.entity_id
_entity_poly.type
_entity_poly.pdbx_seq_one_letter_code
_entity_poly.pdbx_strand_id
1 'polypeptide(L)' 'MQKKVFSFALIAFAVAGLISCGGKSIKNGTYTSSIQGMNDTIEVSVTIANKKIA' A
#
# COMPACT_ATOMS: atom_id res chain seq x y z
N MET A 1 -37.12 -12.24 11.18
CA MET A 1 -36.17 -12.80 10.18
C MET A 1 -35.06 -11.80 9.86
N GLN A 2 -34.26 -11.36 10.84
CA GLN A 2 -33.23 -10.32 10.64
C GLN A 2 -31.82 -10.65 11.16
N LYS A 3 -31.66 -11.69 12.00
CA LYS A 3 -30.36 -12.03 12.60
C LYS A 3 -29.39 -12.76 11.66
N LYS A 4 -29.90 -13.38 10.57
CA LYS A 4 -29.04 -14.13 9.63
C LYS A 4 -28.32 -13.24 8.63
N VAL A 5 -28.86 -12.06 8.31
CA VAL A 5 -28.31 -11.17 7.27
C VAL A 5 -27.06 -10.42 7.75
N PHE A 6 -26.97 -10.16 9.06
CA PHE A 6 -25.85 -9.47 9.68
C PHE A 6 -24.56 -10.32 9.73
N SER A 7 -24.69 -11.65 9.86
CA SER A 7 -23.54 -12.56 9.89
C SER A 7 -22.88 -12.75 8.52
N PHE A 8 -23.64 -12.73 7.43
CA PHE A 8 -23.06 -12.86 6.08
C PHE A 8 -22.31 -11.60 5.62
N ALA A 9 -22.77 -10.41 6.03
CA ALA A 9 -22.09 -9.15 5.72
C ALA A 9 -20.72 -9.06 6.42
N LEU A 10 -20.60 -9.53 7.65
CA LEU A 10 -19.33 -9.51 8.40
C LEU A 10 -18.27 -10.43 7.78
N ILE A 11 -18.68 -11.58 7.25
CA ILE A 11 -17.76 -12.55 6.63
C ILE A 11 -17.21 -12.00 5.29
N ALA A 12 -18.02 -11.29 4.50
CA ALA A 12 -17.56 -10.71 3.23
C ALA A 12 -16.49 -9.61 3.43
N PHE A 13 -16.63 -8.77 4.47
CA PHE A 13 -15.62 -7.76 4.80
C PHE A 13 -14.31 -8.38 5.34
N ALA A 14 -14.40 -9.46 6.12
CA ALA A 14 -13.22 -10.17 6.61
C ALA A 14 -12.42 -10.82 5.47
N VAL A 15 -13.09 -11.42 4.48
CA VAL A 15 -12.43 -12.05 3.32
C VAL A 15 -11.79 -11.00 2.39
N ALA A 16 -12.43 -9.86 2.17
CA ALA A 16 -11.83 -8.76 1.40
C ALA A 16 -10.61 -8.11 2.08
N GLY A 17 -10.62 -8.04 3.42
CA GLY A 17 -9.48 -7.53 4.21
C GLY A 17 -8.28 -8.48 4.25
N LEU A 18 -8.52 -9.80 4.19
CA LEU A 18 -7.47 -10.83 4.20
C LEU A 18 -6.76 -10.96 2.84
N ILE A 19 -7.45 -10.73 1.72
CA ILE A 19 -6.86 -10.86 0.36
C ILE A 19 -5.94 -9.67 0.03
N SER A 20 -6.08 -8.53 0.69
CA SER A 20 -5.30 -7.32 0.37
C SER A 20 -4.02 -7.13 1.21
N CYS A 21 -3.67 -8.05 2.10
CA CYS A 21 -2.40 -8.01 2.83
C CYS A 21 -1.27 -8.80 2.15
N GLY A 22 -1.51 -9.33 0.95
CA GLY A 22 -0.44 -9.78 0.06
C GLY A 22 0.35 -8.57 -0.40
N GLY A 23 1.47 -8.30 0.28
CA GLY A 23 2.32 -7.12 0.08
C GLY A 23 2.47 -6.80 -1.40
N LYS A 24 1.83 -5.70 -1.84
CA LYS A 24 1.95 -5.22 -3.21
C LYS A 24 3.44 -4.99 -3.45
N SER A 25 4.07 -5.82 -4.30
CA SER A 25 5.44 -5.56 -4.74
C SER A 25 5.48 -4.18 -5.38
N ILE A 26 6.46 -3.37 -4.99
CA ILE A 26 6.74 -2.09 -5.62
C ILE A 26 7.21 -2.39 -7.05
N LYS A 27 6.62 -1.70 -8.02
CA LYS A 27 6.99 -1.86 -9.44
C LYS A 27 8.41 -1.32 -9.64
N ASN A 28 9.12 -1.89 -10.62
CA ASN A 28 10.36 -1.27 -11.05
C ASN A 28 10.07 0.13 -11.62
N GLY A 29 10.97 1.07 -11.34
CA GLY A 29 10.82 2.45 -11.77
C GLY A 29 11.61 3.41 -10.90
N THR A 30 11.68 4.65 -11.35
CA THR A 30 12.28 5.75 -10.59
C THR A 30 11.18 6.57 -9.95
N TYR A 31 11.31 6.77 -8.64
CA TYR A 31 10.38 7.50 -7.79
C TYR A 31 11.07 8.77 -7.32
N THR A 32 10.51 9.92 -7.69
CA THR A 32 10.99 11.21 -7.25
C THR A 32 10.04 11.81 -6.23
N SER A 33 10.59 12.40 -5.17
CA SER A 33 9.83 13.13 -4.16
C SER A 33 10.57 14.40 -3.80
N SER A 34 9.80 15.43 -3.43
CA SER A 34 10.31 16.67 -2.87
C SER A 34 9.65 16.84 -1.49
N ILE A 35 10.47 17.04 -0.47
CA ILE A 35 10.03 17.14 0.94
C ILE A 35 10.71 18.34 1.59
N GLN A 36 9.97 19.06 2.42
CA GLN A 36 10.58 20.17 3.16
C GLN A 36 11.50 19.63 4.25
N GLY A 37 12.77 20.03 4.21
CA GLY A 37 13.76 19.73 5.23
C GLY A 37 13.82 20.82 6.31
N MET A 38 14.71 20.63 7.28
CA MET A 38 14.90 21.61 8.36
C MET A 38 15.46 22.96 7.86
N ASN A 39 16.29 22.93 6.83
CA ASN A 39 16.95 24.11 6.27
C ASN A 39 16.37 24.49 4.90
N ASP A 40 16.13 23.51 4.03
CA ASP A 40 15.67 23.70 2.66
C ASP A 40 14.91 22.48 2.15
N THR A 41 14.32 22.63 0.97
CA THR A 41 13.63 21.53 0.26
C THR A 41 14.64 20.47 -0.17
N ILE A 42 14.33 19.22 0.13
CA ILE A 42 15.13 18.05 -0.20
C ILE A 42 14.45 17.31 -1.35
N GLU A 43 15.19 17.13 -2.44
CA GLU A 43 14.78 16.27 -3.54
C GLU A 43 15.37 14.86 -3.36
N VAL A 44 14.51 13.85 -3.50
CA VAL A 44 14.86 12.44 -3.34
C VAL A 44 14.50 11.71 -4.63
N SER A 45 15.44 10.94 -5.18
CA SER A 45 15.22 10.05 -6.31
C SER A 45 15.63 8.64 -5.93
N VAL A 46 14.70 7.68 -6.02
CA VAL A 46 14.94 6.27 -5.71
C VAL A 46 14.59 5.43 -6.92
N THR A 47 15.52 4.59 -7.36
CA THR A 47 15.26 3.62 -8.41
C THR A 47 15.04 2.24 -7.80
N ILE A 48 13.92 1.63 -8.16
CA ILE A 48 13.62 0.24 -7.83
C ILE A 48 13.89 -0.62 -9.05
N ALA A 49 14.77 -1.60 -8.90
CA ALA A 49 15.08 -2.61 -9.90
C ALA A 49 15.06 -4.00 -9.25
N ASN A 50 14.35 -4.94 -9.88
CA ASN A 50 14.25 -6.33 -9.40
C ASN A 50 13.83 -6.43 -7.92
N LYS A 51 12.87 -5.59 -7.51
CA LYS A 51 12.34 -5.49 -6.14
C LYS A 51 13.38 -5.01 -5.10
N LYS A 52 14.46 -4.35 -5.52
CA LYS A 52 15.50 -3.78 -4.65
C LYS A 52 15.74 -2.31 -5.00
N ILE A 53 16.25 -1.56 -4.03
CA ILE A 53 16.82 -0.22 -4.27
C ILE A 53 18.18 -0.44 -4.96
N ALA A 54 18.38 0.25 -6.09
CA ALA A 54 19.60 0.23 -6.88
C ALA A 54 20.40 1.52 -6.68
#